data_AF-A0A9Q1N482-F1
#
_entry.id   AF-A0A9Q1N482-F1
#
_cell.length_a   1.000
_cell.length_b   1.000
_cell.length_c   1.000
_cell.angle_alpha   90.00
_cell.angle_beta   90.00
_cell.angle_gamma   90.00
#
_symmetry.space_group_name_H-M   'P 1'
#
loop_
_entity.id
_entity.type
_entity.pdbx_description
1 polymer ?
#
loop_
_entity_poly.entity_id
_entity_poly.type
_entity_poly.pdbx_seq_one_letter_code
_entity_poly.pdbx_strand_id
1 'polypeptide(L)'
;MDSPVIYNNTISNCTEELLSQVHDPERTIIICDDNRDSSDQMCTVTRARLKAGIFISEDPGVFKSASFPNPGVVINKKEGKQVTDYVKNSIAPTATITFQETYLDAKPAPVVPVSSARGPSRSYLGIAKPDILAPWVLILAAYPPNVFATSIGANIQLSSDYILESGTSMAAPHVAGIAAMLKTAHPEWSLSAIRSAMMTTADPLDNTRKHIQD
;
A
#
# COMPACT_ATOMS: atom_id res chain seq x y z
N MET A 1 -7.86 -4.03 23.84
CA MET A 1 -8.52 -5.18 24.48
C MET A 1 -7.90 -6.41 23.87
N ASP A 2 -7.32 -7.25 24.71
CA ASP A 2 -6.59 -8.43 24.26
C ASP A 2 -7.56 -9.43 23.64
N SER A 3 -7.34 -9.79 22.38
CA SER A 3 -8.17 -10.72 21.63
C SER A 3 -7.39 -12.01 21.33
N PRO A 4 -8.00 -13.20 21.42
CA PRO A 4 -7.34 -14.45 21.10
C PRO A 4 -6.76 -14.45 19.69
N VAL A 5 -5.53 -14.92 19.55
CA VAL A 5 -4.88 -15.11 18.25
C VAL A 5 -4.77 -16.59 17.95
N ILE A 6 -5.12 -16.99 16.74
CA ILE A 6 -4.99 -18.37 16.30
C ILE A 6 -4.06 -18.48 15.10
N TYR A 7 -3.27 -19.54 15.09
CA TYR A 7 -2.46 -19.96 13.96
C TYR A 7 -2.42 -21.47 13.92
N ASN A 8 -2.84 -22.03 12.79
CA ASN A 8 -2.75 -23.45 12.51
C ASN A 8 -2.51 -23.63 11.01
N ASN A 9 -1.54 -24.45 10.64
CA ASN A 9 -1.15 -24.75 9.27
C ASN A 9 -2.33 -25.23 8.40
N THR A 10 -3.39 -25.78 8.99
CA THR A 10 -4.60 -26.19 8.25
C THR A 10 -5.41 -25.00 7.76
N ILE A 11 -5.47 -23.90 8.51
CA ILE A 11 -6.32 -22.73 8.20
C ILE A 11 -5.53 -21.47 7.82
N SER A 12 -4.21 -21.48 7.98
CA SER A 12 -3.33 -20.33 7.77
C SER A 12 -3.24 -19.88 6.31
N ASN A 13 -3.72 -20.67 5.35
CA ASN A 13 -3.85 -20.22 3.97
C ASN A 13 -5.02 -19.22 3.79
N CYS A 14 -5.90 -19.08 4.79
CA CYS A 14 -7.00 -18.12 4.83
C CYS A 14 -7.92 -18.16 3.60
N THR A 15 -8.32 -19.35 3.18
CA THR A 15 -9.35 -19.57 2.15
C THR A 15 -10.73 -19.75 2.78
N GLU A 16 -11.81 -19.50 2.01
CA GLU A 16 -13.20 -19.50 2.53
C GLU A 16 -13.57 -20.81 3.23
N GLU A 17 -13.21 -21.96 2.63
CA GLU A 17 -13.49 -23.28 3.18
C GLU A 17 -12.85 -23.49 4.56
N LEU A 18 -11.62 -23.00 4.73
CA LEU A 18 -10.83 -23.19 5.93
C LEU A 18 -11.30 -22.30 7.09
N LEU A 19 -11.68 -21.06 6.79
CA LEU A 19 -12.09 -20.10 7.82
C LEU A 19 -13.50 -20.37 8.37
N SER A 20 -14.33 -21.17 7.67
CA SER A 20 -15.61 -21.65 8.18
C SER A 20 -15.51 -22.51 9.45
N GLN A 21 -14.31 -23.06 9.74
CA GLN A 21 -14.05 -23.94 10.88
C GLN A 21 -13.66 -23.19 12.16
N VAL A 22 -13.49 -21.86 12.08
CA VAL A 22 -13.07 -21.04 13.23
C VAL A 22 -14.25 -20.85 14.19
N HIS A 23 -14.07 -21.27 15.43
CA HIS A 23 -15.03 -21.00 16.51
C HIS A 23 -14.94 -19.55 16.99
N ASP A 24 -16.09 -18.92 17.22
CA ASP A 24 -16.21 -17.52 17.68
C ASP A 24 -15.39 -16.52 16.84
N PRO A 25 -15.66 -16.42 15.52
CA PRO A 25 -14.86 -15.61 14.61
C PRO A 25 -14.85 -14.13 14.99
N GLU A 26 -15.97 -13.60 15.49
CA GLU A 26 -16.13 -12.19 15.85
C GLU A 26 -15.21 -11.72 17.00
N ARG A 27 -14.59 -12.66 17.72
CA ARG A 27 -13.61 -12.38 18.79
C ARG A 27 -12.19 -12.80 18.47
N THR A 28 -11.98 -13.48 17.35
CA THR A 28 -10.73 -14.17 17.03
C THR A 28 -9.91 -13.43 15.99
N ILE A 29 -8.60 -13.29 16.24
CA ILE A 29 -7.62 -12.80 15.28
C ILE A 29 -6.95 -14.00 14.60
N ILE A 30 -6.98 -14.05 13.27
CA ILE A 30 -6.31 -15.10 12.48
C ILE A 30 -4.95 -14.61 11.98
N ILE A 31 -3.95 -15.50 11.92
CA ILE A 31 -2.72 -15.27 11.17
C ILE A 31 -2.81 -15.99 9.81
N CYS A 32 -2.61 -15.25 8.72
CA CYS A 32 -2.58 -15.73 7.35
C CYS A 32 -1.14 -15.78 6.83
N ASP A 33 -0.71 -16.95 6.34
CA ASP A 33 0.57 -17.16 5.69
C ASP A 33 0.59 -16.49 4.31
N ASP A 34 1.78 -16.14 3.81
CA ASP A 34 1.97 -15.57 2.48
C ASP A 34 1.63 -16.61 1.40
N ASN A 35 0.46 -16.47 0.77
CA ASN A 35 0.04 -17.27 -0.38
C ASN A 35 0.11 -16.51 -1.71
N ARG A 36 0.75 -15.32 -1.71
CA ARG A 36 0.84 -14.39 -2.85
C ARG A 36 -0.48 -13.78 -3.33
N ASP A 37 -1.56 -13.90 -2.56
CA ASP A 37 -2.84 -13.23 -2.83
C ASP A 37 -3.44 -12.64 -1.54
N SER A 38 -2.77 -11.63 -1.00
CA SER A 38 -3.20 -10.95 0.22
C SER A 38 -4.57 -10.26 0.07
N SER A 39 -4.96 -9.91 -1.16
CA SER A 39 -6.27 -9.31 -1.44
C SER A 39 -7.40 -10.33 -1.26
N ASP A 40 -7.23 -11.54 -1.78
CA ASP A 40 -8.19 -12.62 -1.59
C ASP A 40 -8.28 -13.05 -0.12
N GLN A 41 -7.14 -13.15 0.57
CA GLN A 41 -7.12 -13.42 2.02
C GLN A 41 -7.89 -12.34 2.79
N MET A 42 -7.67 -11.06 2.50
CA MET A 42 -8.40 -9.95 3.12
C MET A 42 -9.91 -10.08 2.88
N CYS A 43 -10.32 -10.37 1.65
CA CYS A 43 -11.72 -10.57 1.29
C CYS A 43 -12.34 -11.75 2.06
N THR A 44 -11.62 -12.86 2.17
CA THR A 44 -12.06 -14.05 2.88
C THR A 44 -12.23 -13.77 4.38
N VAL A 45 -11.24 -13.15 5.03
CA VAL A 45 -11.30 -12.74 6.44
C VAL A 45 -12.50 -11.81 6.69
N THR A 46 -12.74 -10.89 5.76
CA THR A 46 -13.90 -9.98 5.79
C THR A 46 -15.23 -10.73 5.73
N ARG A 47 -15.37 -11.72 4.82
CA ARG A 47 -16.59 -12.52 4.68
C ARG A 47 -16.83 -13.45 5.89
N ALA A 48 -15.75 -13.97 6.46
CA ALA A 48 -15.79 -14.79 7.67
C ALA A 48 -16.10 -14.00 8.96
N ARG A 49 -16.13 -12.66 8.89
CA ARG A 49 -16.40 -11.76 10.03
C ARG A 49 -15.44 -11.97 11.21
N LEU A 50 -14.18 -12.26 10.89
CA LEU A 50 -13.14 -12.39 11.91
C LEU A 50 -12.85 -11.04 12.56
N LYS A 51 -12.55 -11.04 13.86
CA LYS A 51 -12.25 -9.83 14.61
C LYS A 51 -11.15 -9.00 13.95
N ALA A 52 -10.08 -9.67 13.54
CA ALA A 52 -9.03 -9.10 12.71
C ALA A 52 -8.21 -10.18 11.97
N GLY A 53 -7.40 -9.77 10.99
CA GLY A 53 -6.38 -10.62 10.36
C GLY A 53 -4.96 -10.07 10.51
N ILE A 54 -3.99 -10.95 10.71
CA ILE A 54 -2.55 -10.67 10.61
C ILE A 54 -2.06 -11.34 9.34
N PHE A 55 -1.75 -10.56 8.30
CA PHE A 55 -1.36 -11.06 6.98
C PHE A 55 0.14 -11.01 6.82
N ILE A 56 0.78 -12.15 6.65
CA ILE A 56 2.20 -12.21 6.32
C ILE A 56 2.32 -11.99 4.81
N SER A 57 2.92 -10.87 4.40
CA SER A 57 3.08 -10.55 2.97
C SER A 57 4.24 -9.60 2.74
N GLU A 58 4.95 -9.82 1.64
CA GLU A 58 5.95 -8.90 1.10
C GLU A 58 5.54 -8.40 -0.29
N ASP A 59 4.29 -8.63 -0.69
CA ASP A 59 3.78 -8.17 -1.98
C ASP A 59 3.71 -6.62 -2.00
N PRO A 60 4.47 -5.95 -2.89
CA PRO A 60 4.40 -4.50 -3.04
C PRO A 60 3.01 -3.99 -3.41
N GLY A 61 2.12 -4.84 -3.96
CA GLY A 61 0.74 -4.50 -4.27
C GLY A 61 -0.07 -4.08 -3.05
N VAL A 62 0.16 -4.72 -1.91
CA VAL A 62 -0.54 -4.43 -0.65
C VAL A 62 -0.28 -3.00 -0.17
N PHE A 63 0.96 -2.52 -0.32
CA PHE A 63 1.38 -1.19 0.11
C PHE A 63 0.96 -0.06 -0.83
N LYS A 64 0.26 -0.37 -1.93
CA LYS A 64 -0.30 0.62 -2.87
C LYS A 64 -1.82 0.76 -2.77
N SER A 65 -2.49 -0.11 -2.01
CA SER A 65 -3.94 -0.15 -1.90
C SER A 65 -4.41 0.52 -0.61
N ALA A 66 -5.48 1.30 -0.69
CA ALA A 66 -6.22 1.81 0.46
C ALA A 66 -7.40 0.89 0.86
N SER A 67 -7.61 -0.21 0.15
CA SER A 67 -8.70 -1.16 0.42
C SER A 67 -8.32 -2.09 1.56
N PHE A 68 -8.90 -1.84 2.74
CA PHE A 68 -8.69 -2.66 3.94
C PHE A 68 -10.03 -2.81 4.71
N PRO A 69 -10.98 -3.62 4.19
CA PRO A 69 -12.36 -3.62 4.66
C PRO A 69 -12.60 -4.26 6.04
N ASN A 70 -11.67 -5.08 6.54
CA ASN A 70 -11.76 -5.71 7.85
C ASN A 70 -10.55 -5.33 8.71
N PRO A 71 -10.66 -5.14 10.03
CA PRO A 71 -9.50 -4.87 10.87
C PRO A 71 -8.35 -5.87 10.65
N GLY A 72 -7.11 -5.38 10.68
CA GLY A 72 -5.96 -6.24 10.50
C GLY A 72 -4.65 -5.49 10.27
N VAL A 73 -3.56 -6.23 10.17
CA VAL A 73 -2.22 -5.70 9.93
C VAL A 73 -1.50 -6.59 8.93
N VAL A 74 -0.67 -5.98 8.09
CA VAL A 74 0.22 -6.70 7.17
C VAL A 74 1.64 -6.61 7.74
N ILE A 75 2.31 -7.75 7.85
CA ILE A 75 3.66 -7.86 8.41
C ILE A 75 4.58 -8.59 7.46
N ASN A 76 5.88 -8.31 7.53
CA ASN A 76 6.87 -9.00 6.69
C ASN A 76 7.11 -10.44 7.18
N LYS A 77 7.85 -11.24 6.40
CA LYS A 77 8.12 -12.65 6.75
C LYS A 77 8.90 -12.83 8.05
N LYS A 78 9.80 -11.89 8.37
CA LYS A 78 10.59 -11.94 9.59
C LYS A 78 9.70 -11.75 10.82
N GLU A 79 8.85 -10.74 10.81
CA GLU A 79 7.83 -10.49 11.84
C GLU A 79 6.83 -11.64 11.91
N GLY A 80 6.37 -12.13 10.76
CA GLY A 80 5.46 -13.28 10.67
C GLY A 80 5.99 -14.51 11.40
N LYS A 81 7.29 -14.80 11.26
CA LYS A 81 7.94 -15.86 12.02
C LYS A 81 7.89 -15.61 13.54
N GLN A 82 8.17 -14.39 13.97
CA GLN A 82 8.13 -14.03 15.40
C GLN A 82 6.72 -14.20 15.99
N VAL A 83 5.70 -13.73 15.28
CA VAL A 83 4.29 -13.83 15.74
C VAL A 83 3.81 -15.28 15.74
N THR A 84 4.14 -16.05 14.71
CA THR A 84 3.76 -17.48 14.65
C THR A 84 4.48 -18.32 15.71
N ASP A 85 5.76 -18.05 15.99
CA ASP A 85 6.50 -18.68 17.08
C ASP A 85 5.92 -18.31 18.46
N TYR A 86 5.49 -17.06 18.67
CA TYR A 86 4.79 -16.64 19.88
C TYR A 86 3.50 -17.43 20.10
N VAL A 87 2.66 -17.56 19.06
CA VAL A 87 1.37 -18.27 19.14
C VAL A 87 1.58 -19.77 19.43
N LYS A 88 2.54 -20.42 18.75
CA LYS A 88 2.82 -21.86 18.94
C LYS A 88 3.32 -22.21 20.34
N ASN A 89 4.01 -21.29 21.00
CA ASN A 89 4.62 -21.53 22.32
C ASN A 89 3.77 -21.00 23.49
N SER A 90 2.53 -20.56 23.23
CA SER A 90 1.63 -19.96 24.22
C SER A 90 0.33 -20.76 24.35
N ILE A 91 -0.19 -20.91 25.57
CA ILE A 91 -1.44 -21.66 25.84
C ILE A 91 -2.69 -20.82 25.51
N ALA A 92 -2.62 -19.50 25.67
CA ALA A 92 -3.71 -18.57 25.36
C ALA A 92 -3.14 -17.27 24.77
N PRO A 93 -2.61 -17.29 23.54
CA PRO A 93 -1.99 -16.13 22.92
C PRO A 93 -3.03 -15.06 22.59
N THR A 94 -2.67 -13.81 22.83
CA THR A 94 -3.53 -12.65 22.58
C THR A 94 -2.76 -11.54 21.88
N ALA A 95 -3.46 -10.72 21.11
CA ALA A 95 -2.88 -9.52 20.51
C ALA A 95 -3.84 -8.33 20.61
N THR A 96 -3.26 -7.14 20.53
CA THR A 96 -3.94 -5.87 20.38
C THR A 96 -3.39 -5.19 19.12
N ILE A 97 -4.28 -4.62 18.31
CA ILE A 97 -3.94 -3.86 17.11
C ILE A 97 -4.62 -2.49 17.22
N THR A 98 -3.86 -1.43 16.99
CA THR A 98 -4.36 -0.05 16.89
C THR A 98 -4.32 0.40 15.44
N PHE A 99 -5.17 1.37 15.09
CA PHE A 99 -5.39 1.83 13.71
C PHE A 99 -5.34 3.35 13.64
N GLN A 100 -5.39 3.89 12.42
CA GLN A 100 -5.39 5.34 12.15
C GLN A 100 -4.09 6.04 12.57
N GLU A 101 -2.98 5.30 12.49
CA GLU A 101 -1.64 5.82 12.71
C GLU A 101 -0.95 6.06 11.36
N THR A 102 -0.20 7.15 11.23
CA THR A 102 0.56 7.48 10.02
C THR A 102 1.96 7.95 10.42
N TYR A 103 2.97 7.31 9.84
CA TYR A 103 4.38 7.54 10.13
C TYR A 103 5.09 8.11 8.90
N LEU A 104 6.08 8.99 9.12
CA LEU A 104 6.81 9.70 8.05
C LEU A 104 8.31 9.38 8.05
N ASP A 105 8.70 8.26 8.65
CA ASP A 105 10.09 7.84 8.88
C ASP A 105 10.55 6.69 7.97
N ALA A 106 9.77 6.37 6.94
CA ALA A 106 10.04 5.29 5.99
C ALA A 106 11.43 5.45 5.32
N LYS A 107 12.20 4.36 5.31
CA LYS A 107 13.51 4.26 4.66
C LYS A 107 13.66 2.89 3.99
N PRO A 108 14.13 2.84 2.73
CA PRO A 108 14.47 3.97 1.86
C PRO A 108 13.21 4.66 1.29
N ALA A 109 13.30 5.96 1.00
CA ALA A 109 12.32 6.70 0.21
C ALA A 109 13.00 7.84 -0.59
N PRO A 110 12.60 8.10 -1.85
CA PRO A 110 11.60 7.36 -2.62
C PRO A 110 12.14 6.01 -3.13
N VAL A 111 11.22 5.15 -3.57
CA VAL A 111 11.48 3.89 -4.29
C VAL A 111 10.59 3.88 -5.53
N VAL A 112 11.08 3.38 -6.68
CA VAL A 112 10.27 3.24 -7.88
C VAL A 112 9.31 2.06 -7.68
N PRO A 113 7.98 2.25 -7.70
CA PRO A 113 7.11 1.11 -7.46
C PRO A 113 7.10 0.17 -8.67
N VAL A 114 7.02 -1.14 -8.39
CA VAL A 114 7.13 -2.22 -9.39
C VAL A 114 6.14 -2.12 -10.57
N SER A 115 5.01 -1.44 -10.39
CA SER A 115 3.99 -1.27 -11.44
C SER A 115 4.15 0.00 -12.28
N SER A 116 5.17 0.84 -12.00
CA SER A 116 5.51 1.96 -12.86
C SER A 116 5.98 1.44 -14.22
N ALA A 117 5.39 1.92 -15.33
CA ALA A 117 5.79 1.52 -16.67
C ALA A 117 7.25 1.90 -16.95
N ARG A 118 7.96 1.03 -17.69
CA ARG A 118 9.40 1.15 -17.93
C ARG A 118 9.72 1.46 -19.38
N GLY A 119 10.81 2.19 -19.58
CA GLY A 119 11.38 2.42 -20.90
C GLY A 119 12.06 1.17 -21.48
N PRO A 120 12.56 1.27 -22.72
CA PRO A 120 12.51 2.44 -23.59
C PRO A 120 11.10 2.72 -24.15
N SER A 121 10.89 3.92 -24.67
CA SER A 121 9.60 4.30 -25.28
C SER A 121 9.33 3.51 -26.55
N ARG A 122 8.22 2.75 -26.58
CA ARG A 122 7.77 2.05 -27.79
C ARG A 122 7.33 2.99 -28.91
N SER A 123 6.97 4.23 -28.57
CA SER A 123 6.57 5.25 -29.56
C SER A 123 7.76 5.81 -30.32
N TYR A 124 8.91 5.97 -29.66
CA TYR A 124 10.13 6.46 -30.28
C TYR A 124 11.35 6.09 -29.44
N LEU A 125 12.16 5.15 -29.94
CA LEU A 125 13.31 4.62 -29.21
C LEU A 125 14.48 5.60 -29.09
N GLY A 126 14.55 6.64 -29.94
CA GLY A 126 15.65 7.59 -29.95
C GLY A 126 15.67 8.58 -28.78
N ILE A 127 14.61 8.63 -27.96
CA ILE A 127 14.53 9.48 -26.77
C ILE A 127 14.18 8.60 -25.55
N ALA A 128 15.02 8.67 -24.51
CA ALA A 128 14.81 7.94 -23.27
C ALA A 128 13.50 8.36 -22.57
N LYS A 129 12.82 7.38 -21.95
CA LYS A 129 11.62 7.55 -21.12
C LYS A 129 11.62 6.52 -19.98
N PRO A 130 10.96 6.79 -18.82
CA PRO A 130 10.32 8.06 -18.44
C PRO A 130 11.33 9.19 -18.18
N ASP A 131 10.85 10.42 -18.00
CA ASP A 131 11.73 11.59 -17.82
C ASP A 131 12.12 11.87 -16.37
N ILE A 132 11.20 11.71 -15.43
CA ILE A 132 11.36 12.13 -14.04
C ILE A 132 10.47 11.28 -13.12
N LEU A 133 10.90 11.11 -11.87
CA LEU A 133 10.15 10.46 -10.81
C LEU A 133 9.37 11.51 -10.00
N ALA A 134 8.15 11.19 -9.56
CA ALA A 134 7.37 12.00 -8.63
C ALA A 134 6.52 11.13 -7.69
N PRO A 135 6.06 11.66 -6.53
CA PRO A 135 5.24 10.92 -5.58
C PRO A 135 3.92 10.45 -6.20
N TRP A 136 3.55 9.19 -5.96
CA TRP A 136 2.35 8.65 -6.59
C TRP A 136 1.61 7.54 -5.84
N VAL A 137 2.23 6.93 -4.83
CA VAL A 137 1.61 5.86 -4.01
C VAL A 137 0.89 6.49 -2.83
N LEU A 138 -0.38 6.14 -2.65
CA LEU A 138 -1.25 6.58 -1.54
C LEU A 138 -1.21 8.11 -1.34
N ILE A 139 -1.44 8.85 -2.42
CA ILE A 139 -1.54 10.31 -2.39
C ILE A 139 -2.94 10.71 -1.96
N LEU A 140 -3.04 11.57 -0.94
CA LEU A 140 -4.31 12.14 -0.50
C LEU A 140 -4.73 13.30 -1.42
N ALA A 141 -5.91 13.22 -2.01
CA ALA A 141 -6.47 14.27 -2.85
C ALA A 141 -7.99 14.38 -2.70
N ALA A 142 -8.56 15.51 -3.13
CA ALA A 142 -10.00 15.75 -3.08
C ALA A 142 -10.76 14.73 -3.96
N TYR A 143 -11.94 14.34 -3.50
CA TYR A 143 -12.79 13.35 -4.15
C TYR A 143 -14.27 13.73 -4.02
N PRO A 144 -15.15 13.31 -4.96
CA PRO A 144 -16.57 13.62 -4.86
C PRO A 144 -17.20 12.98 -3.61
N PRO A 145 -17.91 13.74 -2.76
CA PRO A 145 -18.41 13.24 -1.47
C PRO A 145 -19.56 12.22 -1.57
N ASN A 146 -20.14 12.06 -2.75
CA ASN A 146 -21.34 11.27 -3.00
C ASN A 146 -21.08 10.02 -3.87
N VAL A 147 -19.83 9.62 -4.03
CA VAL A 147 -19.45 8.39 -4.74
C VAL A 147 -18.72 7.43 -3.79
N PHE A 148 -18.63 6.16 -4.20
CA PHE A 148 -17.90 5.14 -3.47
C PHE A 148 -16.42 5.49 -3.35
N ALA A 149 -15.88 5.46 -2.12
CA ALA A 149 -14.46 5.66 -1.83
C ALA A 149 -13.80 4.38 -1.30
N THR A 150 -14.40 3.74 -0.29
CA THR A 150 -13.89 2.49 0.32
C THR A 150 -15.02 1.75 1.03
N SER A 151 -14.72 0.62 1.68
CA SER A 151 -15.71 -0.19 2.40
C SER A 151 -15.27 -0.61 3.80
N ILE A 152 -16.26 -0.90 4.65
CA ILE A 152 -16.10 -1.64 5.90
C ILE A 152 -16.95 -2.91 5.80
N GLY A 153 -16.36 -4.05 6.13
CA GLY A 153 -17.01 -5.34 5.93
C GLY A 153 -17.37 -5.58 4.46
N ALA A 154 -18.32 -6.49 4.24
CA ALA A 154 -18.78 -6.85 2.89
C ALA A 154 -19.90 -5.94 2.36
N ASN A 155 -20.48 -5.07 3.19
CA ASN A 155 -21.76 -4.41 2.90
C ASN A 155 -21.84 -2.92 3.27
N ILE A 156 -20.83 -2.34 3.92
CA ILE A 156 -20.83 -0.91 4.25
C ILE A 156 -19.92 -0.20 3.24
N GLN A 157 -20.52 0.64 2.41
CA GLN A 157 -19.80 1.52 1.50
C GLN A 157 -19.63 2.90 2.15
N LEU A 158 -18.45 3.48 1.99
CA LEU A 158 -18.09 4.78 2.52
C LEU A 158 -17.80 5.75 1.37
N SER A 159 -18.13 7.01 1.59
CA SER A 159 -17.69 8.14 0.77
C SER A 159 -16.82 9.08 1.59
N SER A 160 -16.07 9.97 0.92
CA SER A 160 -15.19 10.93 1.58
C SER A 160 -14.92 12.12 0.66
N ASP A 161 -14.71 13.30 1.26
CA ASP A 161 -14.25 14.50 0.55
C ASP A 161 -12.79 14.36 0.06
N TYR A 162 -12.03 13.43 0.64
CA TYR A 162 -10.64 13.15 0.30
C TYR A 162 -10.35 11.65 0.36
N ILE A 163 -9.55 11.14 -0.58
CA ILE A 163 -9.16 9.72 -0.62
C ILE A 163 -7.66 9.55 -0.87
N LEU A 164 -7.13 8.40 -0.46
CA LEU A 164 -5.77 7.96 -0.80
C LEU A 164 -5.82 7.14 -2.08
N GLU A 165 -5.08 7.58 -3.10
CA GLU A 165 -5.04 6.92 -4.40
C GLU A 165 -3.61 6.66 -4.87
N SER A 166 -3.44 5.61 -5.66
CA SER A 166 -2.15 5.21 -6.22
C SER A 166 -2.22 5.11 -7.74
N GLY A 167 -1.39 5.88 -8.43
CA GLY A 167 -1.10 5.66 -9.84
C GLY A 167 -0.16 6.71 -10.40
N THR A 168 0.43 6.49 -11.57
CA THR A 168 1.17 7.56 -12.27
C THR A 168 0.28 8.77 -12.61
N SER A 169 -1.04 8.58 -12.64
CA SER A 169 -2.06 9.64 -12.63
C SER A 169 -1.94 10.62 -11.47
N MET A 170 -1.36 10.21 -10.33
CA MET A 170 -1.08 11.06 -9.17
C MET A 170 0.31 11.69 -9.27
N ALA A 171 1.27 11.03 -9.94
CA ALA A 171 2.60 11.59 -10.20
C ALA A 171 2.55 12.78 -11.18
N ALA A 172 1.78 12.62 -12.26
CA ALA A 172 1.66 13.62 -13.34
C ALA A 172 1.24 15.02 -12.85
N PRO A 173 0.19 15.20 -12.01
CA PRO A 173 -0.21 16.52 -11.52
C PRO A 173 0.84 17.18 -10.61
N HIS A 174 1.64 16.41 -9.85
CA HIS A 174 2.76 16.97 -9.09
C HIS A 174 3.79 17.63 -10.03
N VAL A 175 4.21 16.89 -11.08
CA VAL A 175 5.15 17.39 -12.09
C VAL A 175 4.57 18.58 -12.84
N ALA A 176 3.29 18.53 -13.23
CA ALA A 176 2.62 19.63 -13.90
C ALA A 176 2.54 20.91 -13.04
N GLY A 177 2.25 20.77 -11.75
CA GLY A 177 2.25 21.89 -10.80
C GLY A 177 3.63 22.54 -10.68
N ILE A 178 4.70 21.74 -10.55
CA ILE A 178 6.08 22.25 -10.52
C ILE A 178 6.43 22.96 -11.83
N ALA A 179 6.09 22.37 -12.98
CA ALA A 179 6.32 22.97 -14.28
C ALA A 179 5.58 24.31 -14.44
N ALA A 180 4.34 24.42 -13.94
CA ALA A 180 3.58 25.65 -13.94
C ALA A 180 4.23 26.72 -13.05
N MET A 181 4.68 26.37 -11.84
CA MET A 181 5.40 27.29 -10.95
C MET A 181 6.71 27.78 -11.58
N LEU A 182 7.47 26.90 -12.24
CA LEU A 182 8.66 27.28 -12.99
C LEU A 182 8.33 28.23 -14.14
N LYS A 183 7.23 27.99 -14.86
CA LYS A 183 6.77 28.89 -15.93
C LYS A 183 6.35 30.26 -15.38
N THR A 184 5.76 30.33 -14.18
CA THR A 184 5.43 31.59 -13.53
C THR A 184 6.68 32.33 -13.06
N ALA A 185 7.66 31.62 -12.48
CA ALA A 185 8.92 32.20 -12.03
C ALA A 185 9.82 32.66 -13.20
N HIS A 186 9.75 31.96 -14.33
CA HIS A 186 10.50 32.24 -15.55
C HIS A 186 9.57 32.28 -16.78
N PRO A 187 8.78 33.37 -16.96
CA PRO A 187 7.80 33.48 -18.04
C PRO A 187 8.38 33.34 -19.45
N GLU A 188 9.67 33.64 -19.63
CA GLU A 188 10.41 33.55 -20.88
C GLU A 188 10.89 32.12 -21.22
N TRP A 189 10.96 31.22 -20.23
CA TRP A 189 11.44 29.86 -20.47
C TRP A 189 10.50 29.09 -21.41
N SER A 190 11.09 28.37 -22.36
CA SER A 190 10.36 27.41 -23.19
C SER A 190 9.97 26.18 -22.38
N LEU A 191 8.98 25.41 -22.86
CA LEU A 191 8.60 24.14 -22.20
C LEU A 191 9.77 23.15 -22.15
N SER A 192 10.63 23.14 -23.17
CA SER A 192 11.85 22.34 -23.20
C SER A 192 12.86 22.80 -22.14
N ALA A 193 13.00 24.10 -21.91
CA ALA A 193 13.86 24.63 -20.85
C ALA A 193 13.33 24.26 -19.46
N ILE A 194 12.02 24.34 -19.24
CA ILE A 194 11.38 23.90 -17.97
C ILE A 194 11.61 22.41 -17.75
N ARG A 195 11.34 21.56 -18.75
CA ARG A 195 11.63 20.12 -18.68
C ARG A 195 13.10 19.86 -18.37
N SER A 196 14.01 20.57 -19.06
CA SER A 196 15.45 20.44 -18.82
C SER A 196 15.81 20.78 -17.38
N ALA A 197 15.32 21.91 -16.86
CA ALA A 197 15.59 22.35 -15.50
C ALA A 197 15.13 21.29 -14.48
N MET A 198 13.93 20.73 -14.66
CA MET A 198 13.42 19.66 -13.77
C MET A 198 14.26 18.39 -13.86
N MET A 199 14.64 17.95 -15.07
CA MET A 199 15.40 16.71 -15.24
C MET A 199 16.84 16.81 -14.73
N THR A 200 17.54 17.92 -15.02
CA THR A 200 18.96 18.07 -14.65
C THR A 200 19.18 18.44 -13.19
N THR A 201 18.11 18.77 -12.45
CA THR A 201 18.14 19.07 -11.02
C THR A 201 17.44 18.00 -10.17
N ALA A 202 16.93 16.93 -10.78
CA ALA A 202 16.34 15.81 -10.05
C ALA A 202 17.43 15.09 -9.22
N ASP A 203 17.08 14.68 -7.99
CA ASP A 203 17.96 13.91 -7.12
C ASP A 203 17.87 12.41 -7.45
N PRO A 204 18.96 11.74 -7.85
CA PRO A 204 18.97 10.31 -8.09
C PRO A 204 19.11 9.49 -6.80
N LEU A 205 19.21 10.14 -5.63
CA LEU A 205 19.42 9.50 -4.34
C LEU A 205 18.14 9.46 -3.49
N ASP A 206 18.03 8.41 -2.68
CA ASP A 206 17.01 8.29 -1.65
C ASP A 206 17.42 9.02 -0.35
N ASN A 207 16.51 9.03 0.62
CA ASN A 207 16.72 9.60 1.95
C ASN A 207 17.79 8.88 2.81
N THR A 208 18.40 7.81 2.30
CA THR A 208 19.57 7.12 2.86
C THR A 208 20.88 7.49 2.14
N ARG A 209 20.82 8.41 1.17
CA ARG A 209 21.94 8.85 0.32
C ARG A 209 22.48 7.75 -0.61
N LYS A 210 21.65 6.75 -0.92
CA LYS A 210 21.96 5.71 -1.91
C LYS A 210 21.14 5.95 -3.17
N HIS A 211 21.53 5.34 -4.28
CA HIS A 211 20.72 5.40 -5.49
C HIS A 211 19.31 4.86 -5.23
N ILE A 212 18.31 5.60 -5.74
CA ILE A 212 16.90 5.18 -5.67
C ILE A 212 16.76 3.77 -6.25
N GLN A 213 16.08 2.92 -5.50
CA GLN A 213 15.87 1.52 -5.85
C GLN A 213 14.66 1.34 -6.75
N ASP A 214 14.70 0.23 -7.48
CA ASP A 214 13.66 -0.31 -8.35
C ASP A 214 12.99 -1.53 -7.70
#